data_AF-A0A0G1JJF8-F1
#
_entry.id   AF-A0A0G1JJF8-F1
#
_cell.length_a   1.000
_cell.length_b   1.000
_cell.length_c   1.000
_cell.angle_alpha   90.00
_cell.angle_beta   90.00
_cell.angle_gamma   90.00
#
_symmetry.space_group_name_H-M   'P 1'
#
loop_
_entity.id
_entity.type
_entity.pdbx_description
1 polymer ?
#
loop_
_entity_poly.entity_id
_entity_poly.type
_entity_poly.pdbx_seq_one_letter_code
_entity_poly.pdbx_strand_id
1 'polypeptide(L)'
;MRIDDNSAQNLEFYIGDGSNYHYCTKPHGMTAGNWYHVAGSYDGSTFNLYVNGKNIGSCSDVFTPNWGTQTLGIGGAAEYWGGVIDSLRVWGRALTPSEIMSNYNAGNVELQTRVGSDTSPDDGSWEAWRPVTNETVIDNLDNPLDIATPSA
;
A
#
# COMPACT_ATOMS: atom_id res chain seq x y z
N MET A 1 2.28 -15.25 -2.96
CA MET A 1 1.95 -14.58 -1.69
C MET A 1 0.50 -14.89 -1.37
N ARG A 2 0.20 -15.21 -0.12
CA ARG A 2 -1.09 -15.71 0.34
C ARG A 2 -1.41 -15.07 1.69
N ILE A 3 -2.68 -14.72 1.90
CA ILE A 3 -3.20 -14.21 3.17
C ILE A 3 -4.23 -15.23 3.64
N ASP A 4 -3.97 -15.85 4.79
CA ASP A 4 -4.88 -16.81 5.41
C ASP A 4 -5.72 -16.15 6.49
N ASP A 5 -7.02 -16.45 6.49
CA ASP A 5 -7.97 -16.05 7.52
C ASP A 5 -8.16 -17.13 8.62
N ASN A 6 -7.29 -18.14 8.64
CA ASN A 6 -7.31 -19.17 9.68
C ASN A 6 -7.02 -18.57 11.08
N SER A 7 -7.12 -19.38 12.13
CA SER A 7 -6.93 -18.91 13.52
C SER A 7 -5.56 -18.28 13.79
N ALA A 8 -4.55 -18.53 12.95
CA ALA A 8 -3.23 -17.94 13.05
C ALA A 8 -3.08 -16.61 12.27
N GLN A 9 -4.00 -16.27 11.35
CA GLN A 9 -4.01 -15.03 10.55
C GLN A 9 -2.65 -14.73 9.93
N ASN A 10 -2.23 -15.61 9.02
CA ASN A 10 -0.86 -15.63 8.50
C ASN A 10 -0.75 -14.96 7.12
N LEU A 11 0.28 -14.13 6.98
CA LEU A 11 0.79 -13.71 5.67
C LEU A 11 1.91 -14.67 5.29
N GLU A 12 1.80 -15.26 4.11
CA GLU A 12 2.78 -16.18 3.57
C GLU A 12 3.33 -15.68 2.23
N PHE A 13 4.64 -15.69 2.10
CA PHE A 13 5.32 -15.49 0.81
C PHE A 13 6.13 -16.73 0.48
N TYR A 14 5.79 -17.37 -0.64
CA TYR A 14 6.45 -18.56 -1.12
C TYR A 14 6.99 -18.36 -2.54
N ILE A 15 8.11 -19.03 -2.83
CA ILE A 15 8.82 -19.02 -4.11
C ILE A 15 9.26 -20.46 -4.42
N GLY A 16 9.15 -20.89 -5.68
CA GLY A 16 9.63 -22.19 -6.13
C GLY A 16 11.05 -22.13 -6.72
N ASP A 17 11.84 -23.17 -6.47
CA ASP A 17 13.17 -23.38 -7.09
C ASP A 17 13.12 -24.40 -8.26
N GLY A 18 11.92 -24.88 -8.61
CA GLY A 18 11.67 -25.90 -9.63
C GLY A 18 11.57 -27.32 -9.08
N SER A 19 11.94 -27.56 -7.82
CA SER A 19 11.84 -28.86 -7.13
C SER A 19 10.99 -28.76 -5.85
N ASN A 20 11.15 -27.67 -5.10
CA ASN A 20 10.53 -27.41 -3.81
C ASN A 20 9.86 -26.03 -3.79
N TYR A 21 9.00 -25.84 -2.80
CA TYR A 21 8.47 -24.54 -2.41
C TYR A 21 9.17 -24.08 -1.14
N HIS A 22 9.76 -22.89 -1.20
CA HIS A 22 10.34 -22.18 -0.07
C HIS A 22 9.34 -21.14 0.40
N TYR A 23 9.17 -20.96 1.71
CA TYR A 23 8.14 -20.07 2.24
C TYR A 23 8.60 -19.34 3.50
N CYS A 24 8.04 -18.14 3.69
CA CYS A 24 8.09 -17.42 4.94
C CYS A 24 6.69 -17.05 5.39
N THR A 25 6.37 -17.40 6.62
CA THR A 25 5.04 -17.20 7.21
C THR A 25 5.17 -16.36 8.46
N LYS A 26 4.37 -15.29 8.56
CA LYS A 26 4.31 -14.43 9.75
C LYS A 26 2.86 -14.05 10.06
N PRO A 27 2.46 -13.96 11.34
CA PRO A 27 1.17 -13.39 11.72
C PRO A 27 1.04 -11.97 11.18
N HIS A 28 -0.07 -11.65 10.53
CA HIS A 28 -0.23 -10.36 9.83
C HIS A 28 -0.99 -9.31 10.65
N GLY A 29 -1.84 -9.71 11.60
CA GLY A 29 -2.58 -8.78 12.48
C GLY A 29 -3.51 -7.80 11.75
N MET A 30 -4.01 -8.18 10.57
CA MET A 30 -4.87 -7.37 9.70
C MET A 30 -6.31 -7.80 9.94
N THR A 31 -7.24 -6.85 9.89
CA THR A 31 -8.67 -7.13 10.07
C THR A 31 -9.43 -6.82 8.79
N ALA A 32 -10.45 -7.62 8.49
CA ALA A 32 -11.25 -7.48 7.29
C ALA A 32 -11.91 -6.08 7.19
N GLY A 33 -12.10 -5.60 5.96
CA GLY A 33 -12.74 -4.31 5.67
C GLY A 33 -11.81 -3.09 5.65
N ASN A 34 -10.52 -3.27 5.89
CA ASN A 34 -9.53 -2.19 5.81
C ASN A 34 -8.57 -2.40 4.63
N TRP A 35 -8.08 -1.29 4.07
CA TRP A 35 -7.00 -1.32 3.09
C TRP A 35 -5.65 -1.54 3.77
N TYR A 36 -4.86 -2.44 3.19
CA TYR A 36 -3.49 -2.70 3.62
C TYR A 36 -2.58 -2.76 2.41
N HIS A 37 -1.40 -2.17 2.55
CA HIS A 37 -0.30 -2.40 1.62
C HIS A 37 0.53 -3.57 2.13
N VAL A 38 0.58 -4.65 1.34
CA VAL A 38 1.32 -5.87 1.69
C VAL A 38 2.44 -6.07 0.69
N ALA A 39 3.65 -6.35 1.20
CA ALA A 39 4.81 -6.63 0.36
C ALA A 39 5.65 -7.79 0.89
N GLY A 40 6.21 -8.56 -0.04
CA GLY A 40 7.25 -9.55 0.20
C GLY A 40 8.49 -9.23 -0.62
N SER A 41 9.68 -9.48 -0.07
CA SER A 41 10.94 -9.39 -0.81
C SER A 41 11.84 -10.58 -0.50
N TYR A 42 12.67 -10.95 -1.48
CA TYR A 42 13.66 -12.01 -1.36
C TYR A 42 14.96 -11.57 -2.01
N ASP A 43 16.06 -11.64 -1.26
CA ASP A 43 17.39 -11.15 -1.68
C ASP A 43 18.36 -12.27 -2.12
N GLY A 44 17.87 -13.51 -2.23
CA GLY A 44 18.71 -14.70 -2.47
C GLY A 44 19.11 -15.44 -1.19
N SER A 45 18.79 -14.90 -0.02
CA SER A 45 19.09 -15.51 1.28
C SER A 45 18.01 -15.35 2.34
N THR A 46 17.21 -14.28 2.23
CA THR A 46 16.27 -13.87 3.27
C THR A 46 14.96 -13.41 2.65
N PHE A 47 13.87 -13.98 3.14
CA PHE A 47 12.53 -13.45 2.94
C PHE A 47 12.24 -12.33 3.95
N ASN A 48 11.65 -11.25 3.49
CA ASN A 48 11.13 -10.19 4.35
C ASN A 48 9.66 -9.92 4.00
N LEU A 49 8.80 -9.83 5.02
CA LEU A 49 7.39 -9.53 4.90
C LEU A 49 7.05 -8.18 5.50
N TYR A 50 6.15 -7.44 4.85
CA TYR A 50 5.77 -6.09 5.25
C TYR A 50 4.26 -5.88 5.20
N VAL A 51 3.76 -5.11 6.16
CA VAL A 51 2.39 -4.58 6.18
C VAL A 51 2.47 -3.07 6.44
N ASN A 52 1.81 -2.28 5.60
CA ASN A 52 1.80 -0.80 5.66
C ASN A 52 3.22 -0.21 5.75
N GLY A 53 4.13 -0.75 4.93
CA GLY A 53 5.53 -0.34 4.85
C GLY A 53 6.43 -0.83 5.99
N LYS A 54 5.87 -1.41 7.06
CA LYS A 54 6.63 -1.91 8.22
C LYS A 54 6.95 -3.39 8.08
N ASN A 55 8.19 -3.79 8.38
CA ASN A 55 8.58 -5.18 8.39
C ASN A 55 7.89 -5.92 9.55
N ILE A 56 7.20 -7.02 9.25
CA ILE A 56 6.53 -7.87 10.25
C ILE A 56 7.34 -9.13 10.59
N GLY A 57 8.50 -9.31 9.94
CA GLY A 57 9.44 -10.38 10.20
C GLY A 57 10.17 -10.87 8.95
N SER A 58 11.12 -11.76 9.20
CA SER A 58 11.94 -12.40 8.19
C SER A 58 12.11 -13.90 8.41
N CYS A 59 12.52 -14.59 7.36
CA CYS A 59 12.92 -16.00 7.37
C CYS A 59 14.17 -16.16 6.52
N SER A 60 15.20 -16.83 7.05
CA SER A 60 16.44 -17.11 6.31
C SER A 60 16.31 -18.42 5.57
N ASP A 61 16.52 -18.38 4.26
CA ASP A 61 16.51 -19.54 3.37
C ASP A 61 17.25 -19.20 2.06
N VAL A 62 18.26 -20.00 1.72
CA VAL A 62 19.17 -19.73 0.59
C VAL A 62 18.83 -20.70 -0.54
N PHE A 63 18.30 -20.16 -1.64
CA PHE A 63 17.98 -20.91 -2.84
C PHE A 63 17.98 -19.98 -4.06
N THR A 64 17.92 -20.56 -5.26
CA THR A 64 17.78 -19.80 -6.50
C THR A 64 16.36 -19.98 -7.04
N PRO A 65 15.56 -18.91 -7.12
CA PRO A 65 14.24 -18.99 -7.73
C PRO A 65 14.31 -19.50 -9.17
N ASN A 66 13.35 -20.33 -9.55
CA ASN A 66 13.21 -20.81 -10.92
C ASN A 66 12.09 -20.04 -11.65
N TRP A 67 12.23 -19.91 -12.97
CA TRP A 67 11.19 -19.33 -13.82
C TRP A 67 10.08 -20.35 -14.09
N GLY A 68 8.93 -20.15 -13.47
CA GLY A 68 7.72 -20.91 -13.80
C GLY A 68 7.18 -20.53 -15.18
N THR A 69 6.55 -21.50 -15.86
CA THR A 69 5.83 -21.28 -17.13
C THR A 69 4.34 -20.94 -16.94
N GLN A 70 3.89 -20.91 -15.68
CA GLN A 70 2.49 -20.66 -15.34
C GLN A 70 2.14 -19.17 -15.49
N THR A 71 0.91 -18.89 -15.93
CA THR A 71 0.36 -17.54 -15.97
C THR A 71 0.26 -16.96 -14.55
N LEU A 72 0.58 -15.68 -14.39
CA LEU A 72 0.38 -14.97 -13.13
C LEU A 72 -1.11 -14.86 -12.81
N GLY A 73 -1.55 -15.50 -11.73
CA GLY A 73 -2.89 -15.35 -11.17
C GLY A 73 -2.94 -14.27 -10.08
N ILE A 74 -3.96 -13.42 -10.11
CA ILE A 74 -4.23 -12.39 -9.10
C ILE A 74 -5.64 -12.64 -8.57
N GLY A 75 -5.82 -12.66 -7.25
CA GLY A 75 -7.12 -12.93 -6.63
C GLY A 75 -7.52 -14.42 -6.61
N GLY A 76 -6.64 -15.32 -7.07
CA GLY A 76 -6.81 -16.76 -6.94
C GLY A 76 -6.56 -17.56 -8.21
N ALA A 77 -6.38 -18.86 -8.03
CA ALA A 77 -6.30 -19.85 -9.12
C ALA A 77 -7.01 -21.15 -8.72
N ALA A 78 -6.68 -21.69 -7.53
CA ALA A 78 -7.38 -22.82 -6.90
C ALA A 78 -8.19 -22.40 -5.66
N GLU A 79 -7.68 -21.40 -4.93
CA GLU A 79 -8.36 -20.72 -3.83
C GLU A 79 -8.61 -19.27 -4.26
N TYR A 80 -9.81 -18.75 -4.00
CA TYR A 80 -10.20 -17.40 -4.42
C TYR A 80 -10.13 -16.42 -3.27
N TRP A 81 -9.61 -15.23 -3.54
CA TRP A 81 -9.58 -14.12 -2.60
C TRP A 81 -10.94 -13.44 -2.53
N GLY A 82 -11.49 -13.30 -1.33
CA GLY A 82 -12.79 -12.65 -1.08
C GLY A 82 -12.74 -11.14 -0.89
N GLY A 83 -11.65 -10.47 -1.29
CA GLY A 83 -11.47 -9.03 -1.11
C GLY A 83 -11.10 -8.29 -2.39
N VAL A 84 -10.81 -7.01 -2.25
CA VAL A 84 -10.35 -6.14 -3.35
C VAL A 84 -8.83 -6.09 -3.41
N ILE A 85 -8.28 -5.92 -4.61
CA ILE A 85 -6.85 -5.77 -4.87
C ILE A 85 -6.69 -4.57 -5.79
N ASP A 86 -5.76 -3.69 -5.47
CA ASP A 86 -5.37 -2.57 -6.34
C ASP A 86 -3.84 -2.39 -6.33
N SER A 87 -3.34 -1.72 -7.38
CA SER A 87 -1.95 -1.25 -7.47
C SER A 87 -0.87 -2.34 -7.36
N LEU A 88 -1.11 -3.51 -7.97
CA LEU A 88 -0.15 -4.61 -7.99
C LEU A 88 1.13 -4.24 -8.75
N ARG A 89 2.28 -4.56 -8.15
CA ARG A 89 3.62 -4.37 -8.75
C ARG A 89 4.51 -5.56 -8.46
N VAL A 90 5.42 -5.86 -9.40
CA VAL A 90 6.45 -6.91 -9.28
C VAL A 90 7.78 -6.33 -9.74
N TRP A 91 8.85 -6.62 -9.00
CA TRP A 91 10.20 -6.15 -9.29
C TRP A 91 11.15 -7.33 -9.50
N GLY A 92 12.10 -7.18 -10.42
CA GLY A 92 13.17 -8.17 -10.66
C GLY A 92 14.32 -8.14 -9.64
N ARG A 93 14.14 -7.44 -8.52
CA ARG A 93 15.12 -7.33 -7.42
C ARG A 93 14.41 -7.18 -6.08
N ALA A 94 15.11 -7.49 -5.00
CA ALA A 94 14.67 -7.10 -3.67
C ALA A 94 14.62 -5.57 -3.55
N LEU A 95 13.49 -5.04 -3.09
CA LEU A 95 13.37 -3.65 -2.67
C LEU A 95 13.89 -3.50 -1.24
N THR A 96 14.48 -2.35 -0.94
CA THR A 96 14.89 -2.03 0.42
C THR A 96 13.68 -1.68 1.29
N PRO A 97 13.80 -1.70 2.64
CA PRO A 97 12.71 -1.26 3.52
C PRO A 97 12.24 0.18 3.23
N SER A 98 13.15 1.08 2.86
CA SER A 98 12.80 2.47 2.54
C SER A 98 12.04 2.59 1.21
N GLU A 99 12.39 1.80 0.19
CA GLU A 99 11.65 1.75 -1.07
C GLU A 99 10.23 1.20 -0.87
N ILE A 100 10.08 0.16 -0.05
CA ILE A 100 8.77 -0.41 0.30
C ILE A 100 7.92 0.61 1.07
N MET A 101 8.52 1.33 2.02
CA MET A 101 7.85 2.43 2.72
C MET A 101 7.44 3.55 1.76
N SER A 102 8.30 3.91 0.81
CA SER A 102 7.97 4.91 -0.20
C SER A 102 6.80 4.47 -1.08
N ASN A 103 6.74 3.20 -1.48
CA ASN A 103 5.61 2.66 -2.26
C ASN A 103 4.29 2.71 -1.47
N TYR A 104 4.33 2.39 -0.17
CA TYR A 104 3.17 2.54 0.71
C TYR A 104 2.68 3.99 0.78
N ASN A 105 3.58 4.94 1.01
CA ASN A 105 3.22 6.36 1.11
C ASN A 105 2.72 6.93 -0.23
N ALA A 106 3.23 6.45 -1.36
CA ALA A 106 2.76 6.87 -2.68
C ALA A 106 1.30 6.45 -2.97
N GLY A 107 0.77 5.45 -2.26
CA GLY A 107 -0.66 5.10 -2.29
C GLY A 107 -1.52 5.95 -1.35
N ASN A 108 -0.89 6.63 -0.38
CA ASN A 108 -1.56 7.43 0.64
C ASN A 108 -1.29 8.93 0.41
N VAL A 109 -1.60 9.44 -0.78
CA VAL A 109 -1.43 10.85 -1.09
C VAL A 109 -2.58 11.65 -0.49
N GLU A 110 -2.30 12.43 0.54
CA GLU A 110 -3.20 13.47 1.02
C GLU A 110 -3.04 14.71 0.13
N LEU A 111 -4.10 15.08 -0.59
CA LEU A 111 -4.14 16.34 -1.32
C LEU A 111 -4.71 17.42 -0.40
N GLN A 112 -3.82 18.21 0.21
CA GLN A 112 -4.26 19.39 0.93
C GLN A 112 -4.56 20.51 -0.06
N THR A 113 -5.85 20.86 -0.18
CA THR A 113 -6.25 22.08 -0.87
C THR A 113 -6.28 23.23 0.15
N ARG A 114 -5.55 24.31 -0.12
CA ARG A 114 -5.67 25.54 0.66
C ARG A 114 -7.04 26.16 0.38
N VAL A 115 -7.94 26.16 1.37
CA VAL A 115 -9.12 27.03 1.37
C VAL A 115 -8.79 28.29 2.17
N GLY A 116 -8.20 29.27 1.49
CA GLY A 116 -8.03 30.62 2.04
C GLY A 116 -9.14 31.53 1.52
N SER A 117 -9.58 32.51 2.32
CA SER A 117 -10.53 33.54 1.88
C SER A 117 -9.91 34.57 0.92
N ASP A 118 -8.62 34.43 0.60
CA ASP A 118 -7.94 35.25 -0.39
C ASP A 118 -7.03 34.42 -1.32
N THR A 119 -6.77 34.99 -2.49
CA THR A 119 -5.97 34.40 -3.57
C THR A 119 -4.48 34.75 -3.50
N SER A 120 -4.02 35.40 -2.43
CA SER A 120 -2.64 35.82 -2.26
C SER A 120 -1.77 34.67 -1.75
N PRO A 121 -0.64 34.34 -2.40
CA PRO A 121 0.32 33.36 -1.88
C PRO A 121 1.05 33.85 -0.62
N ASP A 122 1.08 35.17 -0.38
CA ASP A 122 1.97 35.82 0.59
C ASP A 122 1.22 36.83 1.50
N ASP A 123 0.12 36.42 2.14
CA ASP A 123 -0.60 37.31 3.08
C ASP A 123 0.14 37.56 4.42
N GLY A 124 1.32 36.96 4.59
CA GLY A 124 2.18 37.19 5.75
C GLY A 124 1.67 36.59 7.06
N SER A 125 0.60 35.79 7.04
CA SER A 125 0.07 35.11 8.22
C SER A 125 0.43 33.62 8.17
N TRP A 126 1.69 33.30 8.42
CA TRP A 126 2.06 31.91 8.72
C TRP A 126 1.41 31.52 10.06
N GLU A 127 0.18 31.03 10.02
CA GLU A 127 -0.37 30.26 11.13
C GLU A 127 0.56 29.07 11.34
N ALA A 128 1.14 28.99 12.53
CA ALA A 128 2.00 27.89 12.92
C ALA A 128 1.27 26.57 12.64
N TRP A 129 1.96 25.66 11.94
CA TRP A 129 1.45 24.36 11.51
C TRP A 129 0.63 23.68 12.63
N ARG A 130 -0.68 23.52 12.42
CA ARG A 130 -1.55 22.76 13.33
C ARG A 130 -1.87 21.43 12.66
N PRO A 131 -1.55 20.28 13.26
CA PRO A 131 -2.00 19.01 12.71
C PRO A 131 -3.53 18.99 12.70
N VAL A 132 -4.12 18.89 11.51
CA VAL A 132 -5.55 18.65 11.35
C VAL A 132 -5.80 17.22 11.78
N THR A 133 -6.49 17.04 12.91
CA THR A 133 -6.79 15.70 13.43
C THR A 133 -8.00 15.07 12.76
N ASN A 134 -8.67 15.79 11.84
CA ASN A 134 -9.84 15.33 11.09
C ASN A 134 -9.86 15.95 9.68
N GLU A 135 -10.32 15.15 8.71
CA GLU A 135 -10.47 15.51 7.30
C GLU A 135 -11.53 16.61 7.13
N THR A 136 -11.17 17.69 6.43
CA THR A 136 -12.11 18.75 6.06
C THR A 136 -12.65 18.43 4.68
N VAL A 137 -13.93 18.04 4.61
CA VAL A 137 -14.61 17.79 3.32
C VAL A 137 -14.70 19.11 2.56
N ILE A 138 -14.18 19.15 1.34
CA ILE A 138 -14.35 20.30 0.43
C ILE A 138 -15.73 20.15 -0.20
N ASP A 139 -16.64 21.10 0.06
CA ASP A 139 -17.93 21.13 -0.61
C ASP A 139 -17.72 21.38 -2.12
N ASN A 140 -18.37 20.59 -2.97
CA ASN A 140 -18.15 20.61 -4.41
C ASN A 140 -18.41 22.02 -5.00
N LEU A 141 -17.49 22.51 -5.82
CA LEU A 141 -17.54 23.81 -6.52
C LEU A 141 -18.63 23.92 -7.60
N ASP A 142 -19.55 22.96 -7.69
CA ASP A 142 -20.60 22.90 -8.71
C ASP A 142 -21.87 23.68 -8.32
N ASN A 143 -21.83 24.52 -7.28
CA ASN A 143 -22.97 25.36 -6.94
C ASN A 143 -23.01 26.58 -7.89
N PRO A 144 -24.01 26.70 -8.78
CA PRO A 144 -24.09 27.78 -9.76
C PRO A 144 -24.34 29.18 -9.15
N LEU A 145 -24.48 29.27 -7.82
CA LEU A 145 -24.65 30.52 -7.08
C LEU A 145 -23.34 31.23 -6.73
N ASP A 146 -22.17 30.61 -6.97
CA ASP A 146 -20.87 31.18 -6.56
C ASP A 146 -20.21 32.06 -7.63
N ILE A 147 -20.79 32.14 -8.84
CA ILE A 147 -20.45 33.17 -9.83
C ILE A 147 -21.39 34.36 -9.62
N ALA A 148 -20.90 35.35 -8.86
CA ALA A 148 -21.52 36.67 -8.85
C ALA A 148 -21.43 37.28 -10.26
N THR A 149 -22.58 37.50 -10.90
CA THR A 149 -22.64 38.30 -12.13
C THR A 149 -22.30 39.75 -11.79
N PRO A 150 -21.41 40.44 -12.55
CA PRO A 150 -21.06 41.82 -12.25
C PRO A 150 -22.26 42.73 -12.56
N SER A 151 -22.63 43.59 -11.61
CA SER A 151 -23.68 44.61 -11.80
C SER A 151 -23.24 45.65 -12.83
N ALA A 152 -24.22 46.12 -13.62
CA ALA A 152 -24.09 47.03 -14.76
C ALA A 152 -23.31 48.34 -14.50
#